data_AF-A0A1A5YFL8-F1
#
_entry.id   AF-A0A1A5YFL8-F1
#
_cell.length_a   1.000
_cell.length_b   1.000
_cell.length_c   1.000
_cell.angle_alpha   90.00
_cell.angle_beta   90.00
_cell.angle_gamma   90.00
#
_symmetry.space_group_name_H-M   'P 1'
#
loop_
_entity.id
_entity.type
_entity.pdbx_description
1 polymer ?
#
loop_
_entity_poly.entity_id
_entity_poly.type
_entity_poly.pdbx_seq_one_letter_code
_entity_poly.pdbx_strand_id
1 'polypeptide(L)'
;MSEAAQTLEGWYALHDFRSMDWTAWRLADESERARALEELHAFLKEWSQLEEQNGGSSAHYSIVGQKADFVFMHLRETLEDLNKLETAFNKTLFASFTYPVHSYVSVVELSNYMGQPGADPMENPEIVARLKPILPKWRHICFYPMNKRRSGNDNWYMLGMEERKALMRSHGMIGRKYAGKVKQIITGSVGFDNWEWGVTLFAEDSLQFKKLVYEMRFDEVSARYGDFGDFYVGNYLDGGKFEELLSV
;
A
#
# COMPACT_ATOMS: atom_id res chain seq x y z
N MET A 1 4.45 3.74 33.36
CA MET A 1 4.62 4.67 32.22
C MET A 1 4.28 3.91 30.94
N SER A 2 3.68 4.57 29.94
CA SER A 2 3.49 3.97 28.61
C SER A 2 4.85 3.80 27.94
N GLU A 3 5.14 2.61 27.44
CA GLU A 3 6.37 2.29 26.72
C GLU A 3 6.13 2.46 25.21
N ALA A 4 7.11 2.91 24.42
CA ALA A 4 6.95 2.97 22.97
C ALA A 4 6.89 1.54 22.38
N ALA A 5 6.10 1.34 21.32
CA ALA A 5 6.16 0.09 20.57
C ALA A 5 7.50 -0.01 19.82
N GLN A 6 8.06 -1.21 19.76
CA GLN A 6 9.22 -1.51 18.92
C GLN A 6 8.73 -2.11 17.59
N THR A 7 9.40 -1.72 16.52
CA THR A 7 9.08 -2.07 15.14
C THR A 7 10.32 -2.59 14.43
N LEU A 8 10.10 -3.40 13.41
CA LEU A 8 11.11 -3.71 12.40
C LEU A 8 10.64 -3.10 11.09
N GLU A 9 11.55 -2.39 10.43
CA GLU A 9 11.30 -1.67 9.19
C GLU A 9 11.86 -2.42 7.98
N GLY A 10 11.07 -2.42 6.92
CA GLY A 10 11.42 -3.05 5.65
C GLY A 10 11.59 -2.02 4.55
N TRP A 11 11.09 -2.34 3.36
CA TRP A 11 11.11 -1.41 2.24
C TRP A 11 10.24 -0.17 2.47
N TYR A 12 10.73 0.97 1.99
CA TYR A 12 9.91 2.18 1.85
C TYR A 12 8.83 1.92 0.81
N ALA A 13 7.67 2.53 1.01
CA ALA A 13 6.48 2.38 0.19
C ALA A 13 5.98 3.73 -0.30
N LEU A 14 5.62 3.78 -1.60
CA LEU A 14 4.90 4.88 -2.22
C LEU A 14 3.63 4.32 -2.86
N HIS A 15 2.47 4.88 -2.49
CA HIS A 15 1.24 4.78 -3.27
C HIS A 15 1.08 6.07 -4.06
N ASP A 16 1.18 6.02 -5.38
CA ASP A 16 0.99 7.15 -6.29
C ASP A 16 -0.33 6.99 -7.04
N PHE A 17 -1.34 7.79 -6.66
CA PHE A 17 -2.67 7.77 -7.27
C PHE A 17 -2.78 8.87 -8.33
N ARG A 18 -3.27 8.47 -9.51
CA ARG A 18 -3.44 9.35 -10.67
C ARG A 18 -4.86 9.29 -11.22
N SER A 19 -5.30 10.39 -11.80
CA SER A 19 -6.47 10.43 -12.70
C SER A 19 -6.02 10.76 -14.11
N MET A 20 -6.72 10.22 -15.10
CA MET A 20 -6.49 10.48 -16.52
C MET A 20 -7.11 11.82 -16.92
N ASP A 21 -6.36 12.62 -17.68
CA ASP A 21 -6.94 13.67 -18.51
C ASP A 21 -7.48 13.05 -19.80
N TRP A 22 -8.73 12.56 -19.74
CA TRP A 22 -9.39 12.01 -20.92
C TRP A 22 -9.58 13.02 -22.05
N THR A 23 -9.60 14.32 -21.76
CA THR A 23 -9.73 15.35 -22.80
C THR A 23 -8.42 15.47 -23.56
N ALA A 24 -7.30 15.64 -22.85
CA ALA A 24 -5.97 15.69 -23.47
C ALA A 24 -5.65 14.36 -24.20
N TRP A 25 -5.96 13.22 -23.58
CA TRP A 25 -5.72 11.90 -24.18
C TRP A 25 -6.49 11.69 -25.48
N ARG A 26 -7.76 12.12 -25.57
CA ARG A 26 -8.57 12.01 -26.81
C ARG A 26 -8.15 12.99 -27.90
N LEU A 27 -7.54 14.11 -27.54
CA LEU A 27 -7.06 15.12 -28.49
C LEU A 27 -5.67 14.79 -29.04
N ALA A 28 -4.88 13.99 -28.31
CA ALA A 28 -3.58 13.50 -28.77
C ALA A 28 -3.74 12.60 -30.00
N ASP A 29 -2.81 12.74 -30.95
CA ASP A 29 -2.82 11.90 -32.14
C ASP A 29 -2.42 10.45 -31.82
N GLU A 30 -2.64 9.54 -32.76
CA GLU A 30 -2.32 8.12 -32.58
C GLU A 30 -0.83 7.87 -32.31
N SER A 31 0.06 8.66 -32.92
CA SER A 31 1.51 8.53 -32.72
C SER A 31 1.91 8.99 -31.32
N GLU A 32 1.32 10.05 -30.80
CA GLU A 32 1.56 10.54 -29.44
C GLU A 32 1.08 9.54 -28.40
N ARG A 33 -0.13 9.00 -28.57
CA ARG A 33 -0.68 7.95 -27.70
C ARG A 33 0.17 6.68 -27.74
N ALA A 34 0.60 6.24 -28.93
CA ALA A 34 1.46 5.08 -29.08
C ALA A 34 2.82 5.26 -28.36
N ARG A 35 3.45 6.43 -28.50
CA ARG A 35 4.71 6.74 -27.79
C ARG A 35 4.52 6.79 -26.28
N ALA A 36 3.42 7.37 -25.79
CA ALA A 36 3.11 7.40 -24.36
C ALA A 36 2.95 5.98 -23.79
N LEU A 37 2.25 5.09 -24.51
CA LEU A 37 2.10 3.69 -24.13
C LEU A 37 3.43 2.92 -24.18
N GLU A 38 4.28 3.17 -25.19
CA GLU A 38 5.61 2.57 -25.28
C GLU A 38 6.47 2.94 -24.07
N GLU A 39 6.50 4.22 -23.69
CA GLU A 39 7.21 4.68 -22.49
C GLU A 39 6.64 4.03 -21.22
N LEU A 40 5.31 4.00 -21.06
CA LEU A 40 4.68 3.34 -19.92
C LEU A 40 5.07 1.86 -19.83
N HIS A 41 5.03 1.12 -20.93
CA HIS A 41 5.42 -0.29 -20.97
C HIS A 41 6.90 -0.50 -20.64
N ALA A 42 7.78 0.42 -21.06
CA ALA A 42 9.18 0.39 -20.67
C ALA A 42 9.35 0.49 -19.15
N PHE A 43 8.60 1.40 -18.49
CA PHE A 43 8.58 1.52 -17.03
C PHE A 43 8.04 0.26 -16.35
N LEU A 44 6.91 -0.27 -16.81
CA LEU A 44 6.32 -1.50 -16.24
C LEU A 44 7.31 -2.67 -16.33
N LYS A 45 8.03 -2.78 -17.45
CA LYS A 45 9.07 -3.80 -17.66
C LYS A 45 10.28 -3.60 -16.75
N GLU A 46 10.79 -2.38 -16.63
CA GLU A 46 11.91 -2.06 -15.72
C GLU A 46 11.56 -2.42 -14.27
N TRP A 47 10.36 -2.07 -13.83
CA TRP A 47 9.89 -2.39 -12.47
C TRP A 47 9.74 -3.90 -12.25
N SER A 48 9.28 -4.65 -13.25
CA SER A 48 9.22 -6.12 -13.20
C SER A 48 10.62 -6.73 -13.08
N GLN A 49 11.60 -6.24 -13.85
CA GLN A 49 12.97 -6.72 -13.81
C GLN A 49 13.64 -6.46 -12.45
N LEU A 50 13.38 -5.30 -11.84
CA LEU A 50 13.87 -5.01 -10.51
C LEU A 50 13.26 -5.95 -9.45
N GLU A 51 11.97 -6.28 -9.61
CA GLU A 51 11.28 -7.26 -8.75
C GLU A 51 11.88 -8.66 -8.87
N GLU A 52 12.18 -9.13 -10.08
CA GLU A 52 12.86 -10.42 -10.33
C GLU A 52 14.24 -10.50 -9.68
N GLN A 53 14.92 -9.37 -9.52
CA GLN A 53 16.23 -9.26 -8.87
C GLN A 53 16.13 -9.05 -7.35
N ASN A 54 14.92 -9.06 -6.78
CA ASN A 54 14.63 -8.73 -5.38
C ASN A 54 15.14 -7.32 -4.98
N GLY A 55 15.21 -6.39 -5.93
CA GLY A 55 15.60 -4.98 -5.67
C GLY A 55 14.43 -4.07 -5.27
N GLY A 56 13.21 -4.61 -5.24
CA GLY A 56 11.99 -3.90 -4.88
C GLY A 56 10.76 -4.70 -5.32
N SER A 57 9.58 -4.10 -5.21
CA SER A 57 8.35 -4.65 -5.79
C SER A 57 7.43 -3.54 -6.28
N SER A 58 6.64 -3.79 -7.32
CA SER A 58 5.69 -2.81 -7.82
C SER A 58 4.39 -3.49 -8.23
N ALA A 59 3.24 -2.88 -7.93
CA ALA A 59 1.95 -3.36 -8.40
C ALA A 59 1.06 -2.18 -8.78
N HIS A 60 0.17 -2.41 -9.73
CA HIS A 60 -0.62 -1.36 -10.35
C HIS A 60 -2.06 -1.82 -10.58
N TYR A 61 -2.98 -0.93 -10.28
CA TYR A 61 -4.41 -1.24 -10.24
C TYR A 61 -5.19 -0.03 -10.77
N SER A 62 -6.28 -0.28 -11.48
CA SER A 62 -7.29 0.75 -11.75
C SER A 62 -8.03 1.00 -10.46
N ILE A 63 -8.49 2.23 -10.23
CA ILE A 63 -9.27 2.61 -9.05
C ILE A 63 -10.70 2.91 -9.47
N VAL A 64 -11.65 2.43 -8.69
CA VAL A 64 -13.08 2.63 -8.97
C VAL A 64 -13.57 3.92 -8.31
N GLY A 65 -14.27 4.74 -9.10
CA GLY A 65 -14.84 6.02 -8.67
C GLY A 65 -13.98 7.21 -9.10
N GLN A 66 -14.24 8.38 -8.52
CA GLN A 66 -13.61 9.64 -8.95
C GLN A 66 -12.40 10.06 -8.11
N LYS A 67 -12.00 9.23 -7.14
CA LYS A 67 -10.85 9.56 -6.29
C LYS A 67 -9.51 9.39 -7.02
N ALA A 68 -9.46 8.46 -7.97
CA ALA A 68 -8.35 8.18 -8.87
C ALA A 68 -8.84 7.24 -9.98
N ASP A 69 -8.12 7.18 -11.09
CA ASP A 69 -8.34 6.19 -12.16
C ASP A 69 -7.37 5.01 -12.04
N PHE A 70 -6.16 5.22 -11.52
CA PHE A 70 -5.22 4.15 -11.21
C PHE A 70 -4.26 4.52 -10.08
N VAL A 71 -3.60 3.49 -9.54
CA VAL A 71 -2.54 3.61 -8.54
C VAL A 71 -1.32 2.80 -8.97
N PHE A 72 -0.13 3.36 -8.75
CA PHE A 72 1.10 2.60 -8.68
C PHE A 72 1.52 2.47 -7.21
N MET A 73 1.67 1.23 -6.73
CA MET A 73 2.26 0.93 -5.43
C MET A 73 3.69 0.44 -5.65
N HIS A 74 4.66 1.14 -5.10
CA HIS A 74 6.08 0.80 -5.18
C HIS A 74 6.66 0.53 -3.81
N LEU A 75 7.50 -0.51 -3.72
CA LEU A 75 8.34 -0.82 -2.57
C LEU A 75 9.81 -0.76 -2.98
N ARG A 76 10.64 0.02 -2.28
CA ARG A 76 12.08 0.17 -2.58
C ARG A 76 12.94 0.18 -1.30
N GLU A 77 14.23 -0.10 -1.45
CA GLU A 77 15.18 -0.13 -0.34
C GLU A 77 15.39 1.25 0.30
N THR A 78 15.35 2.33 -0.50
CA THR A 78 15.62 3.69 -0.02
C THR A 78 14.54 4.67 -0.47
N LEU A 79 14.40 5.77 0.27
CA LEU A 79 13.51 6.87 -0.09
C LEU A 79 13.99 7.59 -1.37
N GLU A 80 15.31 7.67 -1.55
CA GLU A 80 15.93 8.20 -2.76
C GLU A 80 15.54 7.41 -4.01
N ASP A 81 15.43 6.08 -3.90
CA ASP A 81 15.01 5.24 -5.03
C ASP A 81 13.52 5.40 -5.34
N LEU A 82 12.67 5.64 -4.34
CA LEU A 82 11.27 6.04 -4.58
C LEU A 82 11.21 7.40 -5.31
N ASN A 83 11.97 8.39 -4.87
CA ASN A 83 12.00 9.71 -5.49
C ASN A 83 12.53 9.67 -6.92
N LYS A 84 13.60 8.90 -7.19
CA LYS A 84 14.11 8.68 -8.56
C LYS A 84 13.03 8.08 -9.45
N LEU A 85 12.31 7.07 -8.95
CA LEU A 85 11.24 6.41 -9.69
C LEU A 85 10.10 7.37 -9.99
N GLU A 86 9.58 8.07 -8.98
CA GLU A 86 8.50 9.04 -9.13
C GLU A 86 8.89 10.14 -10.13
N THR A 87 10.10 10.67 -10.00
CA THR A 87 10.64 11.70 -10.90
C THR A 87 10.77 11.18 -12.33
N ALA A 88 11.22 9.94 -12.52
CA ALA A 88 11.36 9.33 -13.84
C ALA A 88 9.99 9.12 -14.50
N PHE A 89 8.99 8.61 -13.76
CA PHE A 89 7.63 8.48 -14.26
C PHE A 89 7.04 9.84 -14.64
N ASN A 90 7.19 10.87 -13.81
CA ASN A 90 6.68 12.21 -14.07
C ASN A 90 7.30 12.90 -15.30
N LYS A 91 8.43 12.40 -15.80
CA LYS A 91 9.07 12.91 -17.03
C LYS A 91 8.58 12.22 -18.30
N THR A 92 7.76 11.19 -18.19
CA THR A 92 7.19 10.49 -19.35
C THR A 92 6.12 11.33 -20.05
N LEU A 93 5.92 11.05 -21.34
CA LEU A 93 4.79 11.58 -22.07
C LEU A 93 3.46 11.08 -21.47
N PHE A 94 3.40 9.82 -21.03
CA PHE A 94 2.18 9.28 -20.41
C PHE A 94 1.76 10.10 -19.18
N ALA A 95 2.71 10.45 -18.31
CA ALA A 95 2.42 11.25 -17.13
C ALA A 95 1.81 12.63 -17.45
N SER A 96 2.10 13.20 -18.64
CA SER A 96 1.49 14.46 -19.09
C SER A 96 -0.02 14.37 -19.35
N PHE A 97 -0.55 13.16 -19.54
CA PHE A 97 -1.98 12.88 -19.69
C PHE A 97 -2.64 12.49 -18.36
N THR A 98 -1.96 12.75 -17.24
CA THR A 98 -2.43 12.37 -15.91
C THR A 98 -2.30 13.51 -14.93
N TYR A 99 -3.14 13.51 -13.90
CA TYR A 99 -3.02 14.42 -12.77
C TYR A 99 -2.76 13.62 -11.48
N PRO A 100 -1.83 14.06 -10.61
CA PRO A 100 -1.71 13.51 -9.27
C PRO A 100 -2.95 13.89 -8.45
N VAL A 101 -3.57 12.91 -7.80
CA VAL A 101 -4.79 13.13 -6.99
C VAL A 101 -4.62 12.75 -5.52
N HIS A 102 -3.73 11.80 -5.23
CA HIS A 102 -3.35 11.44 -3.87
C HIS A 102 -1.99 10.73 -3.89
N SER A 103 -1.26 10.81 -2.79
CA SER A 103 -0.10 9.96 -2.56
C SER A 103 -0.01 9.55 -1.10
N TYR A 104 0.75 8.48 -0.84
CA TYR A 104 1.04 8.04 0.52
C TYR A 104 2.46 7.50 0.64
N VAL A 105 3.26 8.08 1.53
CA VAL A 105 4.66 7.67 1.79
C VAL A 105 4.75 6.98 3.15
N SER A 106 5.35 5.79 3.15
CA SER A 106 5.41 4.95 4.35
C SER A 106 6.57 3.95 4.30
N VAL A 107 6.73 3.11 5.32
CA VAL A 107 7.72 2.01 5.36
C VAL A 107 7.06 0.73 5.85
N VAL A 108 7.36 -0.42 5.23
CA VAL A 108 6.82 -1.71 5.66
C VAL A 108 7.18 -1.94 7.12
N GLU A 109 6.19 -2.25 7.95
CA GLU A 109 6.35 -2.29 9.40
C GLU A 109 5.87 -3.63 9.97
N LEU A 110 6.71 -4.25 10.80
CA LEU A 110 6.34 -5.37 11.65
C LEU A 110 6.41 -4.96 13.11
N SER A 111 5.25 -4.67 13.70
CA SER A 111 5.14 -4.40 15.14
C SER A 111 5.21 -5.68 15.98
N ASN A 112 5.67 -5.52 17.23
CA ASN A 112 5.61 -6.55 18.27
C ASN A 112 6.31 -7.88 17.94
N TYR A 113 7.37 -7.84 17.12
CA TYR A 113 8.23 -9.00 16.98
C TYR A 113 9.04 -9.18 18.27
N MET A 114 8.60 -10.12 19.12
CA MET A 114 9.45 -10.64 20.20
C MET A 114 10.38 -11.67 19.58
N GLY A 115 11.47 -11.20 18.98
CA GLY A 115 12.56 -12.09 18.56
C GLY A 115 13.11 -12.88 19.73
N GLN A 116 13.77 -14.01 19.44
CA GLN A 116 14.55 -14.68 20.46
C GLN A 116 15.64 -13.72 20.95
N PRO A 117 15.84 -13.57 22.28
CA PRO A 117 16.90 -12.72 22.80
C PRO A 117 18.26 -13.10 22.20
N GLY A 118 18.93 -12.15 21.56
CA GLY A 118 20.27 -12.35 20.97
C GLY A 118 20.29 -12.87 19.52
N ALA A 119 19.15 -13.12 18.88
CA ALA A 119 19.08 -13.42 17.45
C ALA A 119 18.77 -12.15 16.65
N ASP A 120 19.49 -11.91 15.56
CA ASP A 120 19.17 -10.82 14.63
C ASP A 120 17.90 -11.19 13.84
N PRO A 121 16.80 -10.41 13.93
CA PRO A 121 15.58 -10.66 13.16
C PRO A 121 15.83 -10.72 11.64
N MET A 122 16.88 -10.06 11.15
CA MET A 122 17.24 -10.05 9.73
C MET A 122 17.85 -11.38 9.26
N GLU A 123 18.26 -12.26 10.18
CA GLU A 123 18.72 -13.61 9.84
C GLU A 123 17.55 -14.59 9.63
N ASN A 124 16.32 -14.23 10.02
CA ASN A 124 15.14 -15.08 9.82
C ASN A 124 14.51 -14.82 8.43
N PRO A 125 14.54 -15.79 7.50
CA PRO A 125 13.99 -15.59 6.15
C PRO A 125 12.50 -15.26 6.12
N GLU A 126 11.71 -15.74 7.09
CA GLU A 126 10.27 -15.44 7.16
C GLU A 126 9.99 -13.97 7.53
N ILE A 127 10.88 -13.36 8.32
CA ILE A 127 10.80 -11.95 8.69
C ILE A 127 11.22 -11.10 7.51
N VAL A 128 12.35 -11.44 6.88
CA VAL A 128 12.84 -10.72 5.71
C VAL A 128 11.78 -10.75 4.59
N ALA A 129 11.14 -11.90 4.34
CA ALA A 129 10.08 -12.00 3.34
C ALA A 129 8.84 -11.13 3.65
N ARG A 130 8.61 -10.77 4.91
CA ARG A 130 7.53 -9.86 5.33
C ARG A 130 7.96 -8.40 5.31
N LEU A 131 9.23 -8.09 5.58
CA LEU A 131 9.81 -6.75 5.51
C LEU A 131 10.08 -6.31 4.06
N LYS A 132 10.43 -7.27 3.20
CA LYS A 132 10.73 -7.06 1.77
C LYS A 132 9.78 -7.91 0.91
N PRO A 133 8.45 -7.66 0.97
CA PRO A 133 7.49 -8.53 0.33
C PRO A 133 7.42 -8.28 -1.17
N ILE A 134 7.32 -9.37 -1.94
CA ILE A 134 6.81 -9.30 -3.31
C ILE A 134 5.30 -9.07 -3.25
N LEU A 135 4.84 -7.96 -3.84
CA LEU A 135 3.45 -7.57 -3.91
C LEU A 135 2.65 -8.61 -4.71
N PRO A 136 1.55 -9.14 -4.16
CA PRO A 136 0.72 -10.08 -4.89
C PRO A 136 0.05 -9.39 -6.09
N LYS A 137 -0.01 -10.08 -7.22
CA LYS A 137 -0.78 -9.66 -8.40
C LYS A 137 -2.21 -10.23 -8.36
N TRP A 138 -2.86 -10.14 -7.20
CA TRP A 138 -4.23 -10.63 -7.02
C TRP A 138 -5.23 -9.70 -7.68
N ARG A 139 -6.43 -10.18 -7.99
CA ARG A 139 -7.39 -9.42 -8.81
C ARG A 139 -7.75 -8.04 -8.27
N HIS A 140 -7.73 -7.84 -6.95
CA HIS A 140 -8.17 -6.60 -6.33
C HIS A 140 -7.22 -6.08 -5.26
N ILE A 141 -7.23 -4.75 -5.12
CA ILE A 141 -6.55 -4.00 -4.06
C ILE A 141 -7.56 -3.18 -3.26
N CYS A 142 -7.28 -2.99 -1.97
CA CYS A 142 -7.90 -1.98 -1.13
C CYS A 142 -6.80 -1.26 -0.34
N PHE A 143 -6.75 0.06 -0.42
CA PHE A 143 -5.85 0.90 0.37
C PHE A 143 -6.64 1.87 1.24
N TYR A 144 -6.21 2.07 2.48
CA TYR A 144 -6.67 3.16 3.32
C TYR A 144 -5.59 3.52 4.36
N PRO A 145 -5.42 4.81 4.68
CA PRO A 145 -4.60 5.22 5.81
C PRO A 145 -5.42 5.24 7.10
N MET A 146 -4.75 5.11 8.25
CA MET A 146 -5.41 5.15 9.55
C MET A 146 -4.50 5.64 10.68
N ASN A 147 -5.15 6.13 11.75
CA ASN A 147 -4.54 6.48 13.02
C ASN A 147 -5.10 5.63 14.15
N LYS A 148 -4.39 5.65 15.27
CA LYS A 148 -4.89 5.30 16.59
C LYS A 148 -5.28 6.56 17.35
N ARG A 149 -6.54 6.59 17.79
CA ARG A 149 -7.16 7.74 18.46
C ARG A 149 -6.38 8.21 19.69
N ARG A 150 -6.34 9.54 19.87
CA ARG A 150 -5.77 10.26 21.02
C ARG A 150 -6.77 11.24 21.64
N SER A 151 -7.97 10.77 21.99
CA SER A 151 -9.07 11.66 22.43
C SER A 151 -9.80 11.15 23.67
N GLY A 152 -9.90 12.00 24.70
CA GLY A 152 -10.59 11.68 25.94
C GLY A 152 -10.07 10.39 26.59
N ASN A 153 -11.00 9.49 26.96
CA ASN A 153 -10.67 8.18 27.51
C ASN A 153 -10.20 7.16 26.45
N ASP A 154 -10.32 7.50 25.16
CA ASP A 154 -9.87 6.66 24.04
C ASP A 154 -8.55 7.20 23.48
N ASN A 155 -7.52 7.16 24.34
CA ASN A 155 -6.16 7.53 23.97
C ASN A 155 -5.25 6.30 23.93
N TRP A 156 -5.04 5.76 22.73
CA TRP A 156 -4.23 4.56 22.48
C TRP A 156 -2.82 4.66 23.06
N TYR A 157 -2.21 5.83 22.96
CA TYR A 157 -0.82 6.04 23.35
C TYR A 157 -0.63 6.16 24.86
N MET A 158 -1.72 6.37 25.61
CA MET A 158 -1.71 6.39 27.08
C MET A 158 -1.96 5.01 27.71
N LEU A 159 -2.37 4.01 26.92
CA LEU A 159 -2.57 2.64 27.40
C LEU A 159 -1.24 1.98 27.79
N GLY A 160 -1.31 1.03 28.73
CA GLY A 160 -0.17 0.18 29.06
C GLY A 160 0.18 -0.78 27.92
N MET A 161 1.44 -1.23 27.86
CA MET A 161 1.91 -2.14 26.81
C MET A 161 1.12 -3.46 26.77
N GLU A 162 0.85 -4.05 27.92
CA GLU A 162 0.09 -5.31 28.03
C GLU A 162 -1.35 -5.18 27.53
N GLU A 163 -1.99 -4.04 27.80
CA GLU A 163 -3.33 -3.74 27.30
C GLU A 163 -3.34 -3.61 25.76
N ARG A 164 -2.38 -2.87 25.19
CA ARG A 164 -2.24 -2.78 23.73
C ARG A 164 -1.96 -4.14 23.09
N LYS A 165 -1.13 -4.98 23.70
CA LYS A 165 -0.87 -6.35 23.23
C LYS A 165 -2.14 -7.20 23.25
N ALA A 166 -2.95 -7.12 24.31
CA ALA A 166 -4.21 -7.86 24.42
C ALA A 166 -5.20 -7.45 23.31
N LEU A 167 -5.37 -6.14 23.11
CA LEU A 167 -6.22 -5.59 22.05
C LEU A 167 -5.74 -6.02 20.65
N MET A 168 -4.44 -5.88 20.36
CA MET A 168 -3.87 -6.30 19.07
C MET A 168 -3.91 -7.82 18.86
N ARG A 169 -3.83 -8.62 19.92
CA ARG A 169 -4.00 -10.07 19.84
C ARG A 169 -5.41 -10.44 19.38
N SER A 170 -6.44 -9.82 19.94
CA SER A 170 -7.83 -10.02 19.51
C SER A 170 -8.02 -9.68 18.04
N HIS A 171 -7.55 -8.50 17.63
CA HIS A 171 -7.57 -8.05 16.24
C HIS A 171 -6.86 -9.02 15.28
N GLY A 172 -5.68 -9.51 15.66
CA GLY A 172 -4.93 -10.50 14.90
C GLY A 172 -5.66 -11.83 14.75
N MET A 173 -6.45 -12.24 15.74
CA MET A 173 -7.27 -13.46 15.65
C MET A 173 -8.38 -13.35 14.61
N ILE A 174 -8.97 -12.16 14.42
CA ILE A 174 -9.91 -11.92 13.33
C ILE A 174 -9.19 -12.02 11.99
N GLY A 175 -8.05 -11.33 11.83
CA GLY A 175 -7.25 -11.37 10.60
C GLY A 175 -6.88 -12.79 10.16
N ARG A 176 -6.53 -13.67 11.10
CA ARG A 176 -6.21 -15.09 10.82
C ARG A 176 -7.38 -15.86 10.18
N LYS A 177 -8.63 -15.50 10.43
CA LYS A 177 -9.81 -16.13 9.78
C LYS A 177 -9.86 -15.86 8.26
N TYR A 178 -9.15 -14.83 7.81
CA TYR A 178 -9.07 -14.40 6.41
C TYR A 178 -7.77 -14.83 5.74
N ALA A 179 -6.95 -15.66 6.39
CA ALA A 179 -5.76 -16.26 5.78
C ALA A 179 -6.15 -16.99 4.48
N GLY A 180 -5.38 -16.75 3.41
CA GLY A 180 -5.67 -17.26 2.07
C GLY A 180 -6.79 -16.54 1.31
N LYS A 181 -7.52 -15.63 1.93
CA LYS A 181 -8.57 -14.80 1.28
C LYS A 181 -8.14 -13.35 1.12
N VAL A 182 -7.46 -12.82 2.13
CA VAL A 182 -6.90 -11.46 2.12
C VAL A 182 -5.44 -11.53 2.53
N LYS A 183 -4.57 -10.88 1.76
CA LYS A 183 -3.16 -10.62 2.13
C LYS A 183 -3.04 -9.14 2.47
N GLN A 184 -2.53 -8.84 3.66
CA GLN A 184 -2.29 -7.46 4.11
C GLN A 184 -0.81 -7.10 4.01
N ILE A 185 -0.54 -5.83 3.72
CA ILE A 185 0.73 -5.16 3.90
C ILE A 185 0.46 -3.91 4.71
N ILE A 186 1.11 -3.82 5.87
CA ILE A 186 1.00 -2.69 6.78
C ILE A 186 2.28 -1.90 6.66
N THR A 187 2.15 -0.60 6.46
CA THR A 187 3.27 0.32 6.41
C THR A 187 3.08 1.41 7.46
N GLY A 188 4.11 1.67 8.26
CA GLY A 188 4.14 2.78 9.22
C GLY A 188 4.55 4.07 8.53
N SER A 189 4.00 5.20 8.97
CA SER A 189 4.22 6.52 8.34
C SER A 189 4.27 7.67 9.34
N VAL A 190 4.39 7.37 10.64
CA VAL A 190 4.62 8.41 11.65
C VAL A 190 5.92 9.16 11.32
N GLY A 191 5.79 10.46 11.02
CA GLY A 191 6.90 11.32 10.59
C GLY A 191 7.17 11.31 9.08
N PHE A 192 6.41 10.54 8.30
CA PHE A 192 6.50 10.45 6.83
C PHE A 192 5.28 11.07 6.15
N ASP A 193 4.07 10.83 6.67
CA ASP A 193 2.82 11.27 6.08
C ASP A 193 1.81 11.75 7.15
N ASN A 194 0.62 12.15 6.71
CA ASN A 194 -0.44 12.72 7.53
C ASN A 194 -1.12 11.70 8.48
N TRP A 195 -0.96 10.41 8.21
CA TRP A 195 -1.51 9.33 9.01
C TRP A 195 -0.42 8.42 9.55
N GLU A 196 -0.73 7.64 10.58
CA GLU A 196 0.23 6.83 11.32
C GLU A 196 0.56 5.51 10.60
N TRP A 197 -0.42 4.93 9.88
CA TRP A 197 -0.22 3.74 9.05
C TRP A 197 -0.97 3.79 7.71
N GLY A 198 -0.34 3.24 6.68
CA GLY A 198 -0.98 2.82 5.43
C GLY A 198 -1.35 1.33 5.49
N VAL A 199 -2.60 0.99 5.18
CA VAL A 199 -3.08 -0.40 5.14
C VAL A 199 -3.42 -0.77 3.70
N THR A 200 -2.68 -1.72 3.14
CA THR A 200 -2.96 -2.28 1.82
C THR A 200 -3.43 -3.72 1.94
N LEU A 201 -4.59 -4.03 1.37
CA LEU A 201 -5.18 -5.36 1.32
C LEU A 201 -5.26 -5.83 -0.13
N PHE A 202 -4.95 -7.10 -0.35
CA PHE A 202 -5.10 -7.77 -1.63
C PHE A 202 -6.06 -8.94 -1.49
N ALA A 203 -6.95 -9.13 -2.46
CA ALA A 203 -7.91 -10.24 -2.49
C ALA A 203 -8.23 -10.67 -3.92
N GLU A 204 -8.55 -11.95 -4.11
CA GLU A 204 -9.14 -12.43 -5.37
C GLU A 204 -10.64 -12.11 -5.49
N ASP A 205 -11.30 -11.87 -4.35
CA ASP A 205 -12.70 -11.44 -4.23
C ASP A 205 -12.76 -10.14 -3.42
N SER A 206 -13.15 -9.04 -4.05
CA SER A 206 -13.21 -7.72 -3.41
C SER A 206 -14.20 -7.64 -2.25
N LEU A 207 -15.21 -8.53 -2.18
CA LEU A 207 -16.12 -8.60 -1.04
C LEU A 207 -15.40 -9.01 0.26
N GLN A 208 -14.23 -9.66 0.16
CA GLN A 208 -13.44 -10.01 1.33
C GLN A 208 -12.91 -8.78 2.07
N PHE A 209 -12.63 -7.67 1.35
CA PHE A 209 -12.28 -6.40 2.00
C PHE A 209 -13.40 -5.91 2.89
N LYS A 210 -14.63 -5.87 2.35
CA LYS A 210 -15.82 -5.45 3.11
C LYS A 210 -16.04 -6.35 4.32
N LYS A 211 -15.96 -7.67 4.16
CA LYS A 211 -16.17 -8.63 5.25
C LYS A 211 -15.14 -8.45 6.36
N LEU A 212 -13.85 -8.43 6.00
CA LEU A 212 -12.75 -8.27 6.94
C LEU A 212 -12.82 -6.95 7.71
N VAL A 213 -12.87 -5.83 7.00
CA VAL A 213 -12.85 -4.49 7.61
C VAL A 213 -14.10 -4.27 8.46
N TYR A 214 -15.26 -4.75 8.01
CA TYR A 214 -16.49 -4.64 8.78
C TYR A 214 -16.45 -5.48 10.05
N GLU A 215 -16.01 -6.75 10.00
CA GLU A 215 -15.86 -7.60 11.19
C GLU A 215 -14.85 -7.00 12.18
N MET A 216 -13.69 -6.54 11.69
CA MET A 216 -12.67 -5.90 12.53
C MET A 216 -13.20 -4.65 13.22
N ARG A 217 -14.18 -3.93 12.65
CA ARG A 217 -14.75 -2.73 13.25
C ARG A 217 -15.54 -2.98 14.54
N PHE A 218 -15.90 -4.24 14.81
CA PHE A 218 -16.50 -4.67 16.08
C PHE A 218 -15.48 -5.15 17.10
N ASP A 219 -14.21 -5.31 16.71
CA ASP A 219 -13.13 -5.51 17.68
C ASP A 219 -12.83 -4.20 18.40
N GLU A 220 -12.61 -4.28 19.72
CA GLU A 220 -12.44 -3.10 20.57
C GLU A 220 -11.31 -2.19 20.08
N VAL A 221 -10.22 -2.77 19.54
CA VAL A 221 -9.07 -1.97 19.09
C VAL A 221 -9.40 -1.05 17.92
N SER A 222 -10.37 -1.45 17.10
CA SER A 222 -10.83 -0.69 15.94
C SER A 222 -12.03 0.15 16.29
N ALA A 223 -12.96 -0.37 17.10
CA ALA A 223 -14.17 0.34 17.52
C ALA A 223 -13.86 1.60 18.34
N ARG A 224 -12.93 1.51 19.29
CA ARG A 224 -12.55 2.64 20.16
C ARG A 224 -11.44 3.50 19.59
N TYR A 225 -10.44 2.87 18.97
CA TYR A 225 -9.20 3.57 18.60
C TYR A 225 -8.98 3.73 17.11
N GLY A 226 -9.81 3.14 16.24
CA GLY A 226 -9.62 3.24 14.79
C GLY A 226 -10.12 4.56 14.21
N ASP A 227 -9.21 5.39 13.72
CA ASP A 227 -9.51 6.58 12.92
C ASP A 227 -9.07 6.30 11.48
N PHE A 228 -9.97 6.42 10.51
CA PHE A 228 -9.73 5.96 9.13
C PHE A 228 -9.83 7.13 8.15
N GLY A 229 -8.91 7.18 7.20
CA GLY A 229 -9.00 8.06 6.04
C GLY A 229 -9.83 7.45 4.92
N ASP A 230 -9.57 7.91 3.70
CA ASP A 230 -10.27 7.46 2.50
C ASP A 230 -9.90 6.03 2.10
N PHE A 231 -10.89 5.30 1.58
CA PHE A 231 -10.71 3.95 1.04
C PHE A 231 -10.65 3.97 -0.48
N TYR A 232 -9.58 3.41 -1.04
CA TYR A 232 -9.36 3.25 -2.48
C TYR A 232 -9.46 1.76 -2.81
N VAL A 233 -10.31 1.40 -3.76
CA VAL A 233 -10.52 0.01 -4.18
C VAL A 233 -10.36 -0.12 -5.68
N GLY A 234 -9.73 -1.20 -6.11
CA GLY A 234 -9.25 -1.29 -7.49
C GLY A 234 -9.07 -2.69 -8.04
N ASN A 235 -8.80 -2.77 -9.34
CA ASN A 235 -8.62 -4.01 -10.09
C ASN A 235 -7.23 -4.08 -10.73
N TYR A 236 -6.59 -5.24 -10.69
CA TYR A 236 -5.22 -5.39 -11.18
C TYR A 236 -5.09 -5.08 -12.67
N LEU A 237 -4.12 -4.23 -13.04
CA LEU A 237 -3.89 -3.77 -14.41
C LEU A 237 -2.57 -4.32 -14.97
N ASP A 238 -2.52 -5.50 -15.58
CA ASP A 238 -1.32 -5.84 -16.37
C ASP A 238 -1.17 -4.90 -17.61
N GLY A 239 -0.06 -5.02 -18.35
CA GLY A 239 0.19 -4.18 -19.52
C GLY A 239 -0.95 -4.20 -20.55
N GLY A 240 -1.52 -5.37 -20.83
CA GLY A 240 -2.66 -5.49 -21.74
C GLY A 240 -3.93 -4.81 -21.22
N LYS A 241 -4.20 -4.89 -19.92
CA LYS A 241 -5.33 -4.17 -19.30
C LYS A 241 -5.14 -2.66 -19.25
N PHE A 242 -3.90 -2.17 -19.18
CA PHE A 242 -3.62 -0.74 -19.34
C PHE A 242 -3.99 -0.26 -20.75
N GLU A 243 -3.62 -1.01 -21.79
CA GLU A 243 -4.02 -0.69 -23.17
C GLU A 243 -5.54 -0.68 -23.33
N GLU A 244 -6.23 -1.68 -22.77
CA GLU A 244 -7.70 -1.75 -22.80
C GLU A 244 -8.34 -0.53 -22.12
N LEU A 245 -7.87 -0.19 -20.91
CA LEU A 245 -8.34 0.96 -20.15
C LEU A 245 -8.19 2.27 -20.92
N LEU A 246 -7.09 2.41 -21.67
CA LEU A 246 -6.71 3.64 -22.36
C LEU A 246 -7.21 3.73 -23.80
N SER A 247 -7.93 2.71 -24.29
CA SER A 247 -8.48 2.71 -25.64
C SER A 247 -9.56 3.79 -25.82
N VAL A 248 -9.34 4.71 -26.77
CA VAL A 248 -10.29 5.79 -27.15
C VAL A 248 -10.33 6.01 -28.65
#